data_AF-A0A803NHH1-F1
#
_entry.id   AF-A0A803NHH1-F1
#
_cell.length_a   1.000
_cell.length_b   1.000
_cell.length_c   1.000
_cell.angle_alpha   90.00
_cell.angle_beta   90.00
_cell.angle_gamma   90.00
#
_symmetry.space_group_name_H-M   'P 1'
#
loop_
_entity.id
_entity.type
_entity.pdbx_description
1 polymer ?
#
loop_
_entity_poly.entity_id
_entity_poly.type
_entity_poly.pdbx_seq_one_letter_code
_entity_poly.pdbx_strand_id
1 'polypeptide(L)'
;MDSASFFRDKSLGADSPISGLIALLAAVDALSHLEAIDGFNKQLVFLVFTGEAWGYLGSRRFLHELDLQSDAVKGLNTSLFEMIIEVGSVGKGFNEGVTSFHVHTTGVSSATNKTLDALNHAQDSLKSRNISISSAAASNPGIPPSSLMSFLNKNPITSGVVLEDFDTIFSNKFYHSHLDDSSNLNSSSIVAAASLLARTLYVLTSDTKDDSKSALASVNVNVSLVEQLMGCLLECEPGLSCELVKNFIAPSSTCPSHYVGVISDEPSSTPSPEYIGDVSRFVWNFLADKTSPPKGKTPVCSEDCSKKGGVCTRAEVDGKGICVFSTTRYVPAYSTRLSFESGTWNVLPPNSSDPMGMHDPVWTESNWNAIGLRVYTVQSAAYDRLVLLGGIAITGGAYLAIILTRAFVAKILKQD
;
A
#
# COMPACT_ATOMS: atom_id res chain seq x y z
N MET A 1 2.32 0.33 2.76
CA MET A 1 0.90 0.49 2.33
C MET A 1 0.29 -0.81 1.83
N ASP A 2 1.06 -1.89 1.73
CA ASP A 2 0.57 -3.22 1.38
C ASP A 2 0.39 -4.12 2.61
N SER A 3 -0.54 -5.07 2.50
CA SER A 3 -0.71 -6.14 3.47
C SER A 3 -0.78 -7.50 2.78
N ALA A 4 -0.59 -8.55 3.56
CA ALA A 4 -0.79 -9.92 3.13
C ALA A 4 -1.95 -10.56 3.90
N SER A 5 -2.55 -11.60 3.33
CA SER A 5 -3.40 -12.52 4.07
C SER A 5 -3.43 -13.87 3.37
N PHE A 6 -4.00 -14.88 4.03
CA PHE A 6 -4.19 -16.20 3.41
C PHE A 6 -5.05 -16.13 2.13
N PHE A 7 -5.99 -15.19 2.08
CA PHE A 7 -6.82 -14.93 0.90
C PHE A 7 -6.46 -13.57 0.34
N ARG A 8 -5.60 -13.51 -0.69
CA ARG A 8 -5.05 -12.24 -1.21
C ARG A 8 -6.11 -11.15 -1.45
N ASP A 9 -7.31 -11.52 -1.91
CA ASP A 9 -8.41 -10.61 -2.24
C ASP A 9 -9.11 -10.05 -0.98
N LYS A 10 -8.69 -10.52 0.20
CA LYS A 10 -9.09 -10.09 1.55
C LYS A 10 -7.85 -9.72 2.36
N SER A 11 -7.06 -8.79 1.83
CA SER A 11 -5.85 -8.24 2.45
C SER A 11 -6.08 -6.76 2.80
N LEU A 12 -6.96 -6.53 3.78
CA LEU A 12 -7.21 -5.16 4.23
C LEU A 12 -6.02 -4.62 5.03
N GLY A 13 -5.53 -5.35 6.05
CA GLY A 13 -4.40 -4.88 6.85
C GLY A 13 -4.73 -3.58 7.57
N ALA A 14 -5.91 -3.52 8.19
CA ALA A 14 -6.48 -2.31 8.73
C ALA A 14 -5.54 -1.63 9.74
N ASP A 15 -5.02 -2.37 10.70
CA ASP A 15 -4.10 -1.78 11.68
C ASP A 15 -2.69 -1.66 11.11
N SER A 16 -2.20 -2.72 10.46
CA SER A 16 -0.90 -2.71 9.80
C SER A 16 -1.03 -3.08 8.32
N PRO A 17 -0.71 -2.16 7.37
CA PRO A 17 -0.14 -0.82 7.56
C PRO A 17 -1.12 0.35 7.37
N ILE A 18 -2.42 0.10 7.17
CA ILE A 18 -3.32 1.14 6.65
C ILE A 18 -3.63 2.24 7.67
N SER A 19 -3.66 1.93 8.97
CA SER A 19 -3.81 2.95 10.02
C SER A 19 -2.69 4.01 9.95
N GLY A 20 -1.44 3.58 9.78
CA GLY A 20 -0.27 4.46 9.61
C GLY A 20 -0.31 5.25 8.31
N LEU A 21 -0.76 4.63 7.21
CA LEU A 21 -0.99 5.34 5.95
C LEU A 21 -2.02 6.46 6.12
N ILE A 22 -3.17 6.18 6.74
CA ILE A 22 -4.21 7.18 6.96
C ILE A 22 -3.68 8.31 7.85
N ALA A 23 -2.93 7.98 8.90
CA ALA A 23 -2.32 8.98 9.77
C ALA A 23 -1.35 9.89 9.01
N LEU A 24 -0.54 9.33 8.11
CA LEU A 24 0.37 10.09 7.24
C LEU A 24 -0.40 11.01 6.28
N LEU A 25 -1.41 10.49 5.56
CA LEU A 25 -2.19 11.28 4.61
C LEU A 25 -2.91 12.44 5.29
N ALA A 26 -3.47 12.20 6.48
CA ALA A 26 -4.13 13.21 7.28
C ALA A 26 -3.14 14.27 7.84
N ALA A 27 -1.92 13.87 8.17
CA ALA A 27 -0.87 14.80 8.57
C ALA A 27 -0.40 15.68 7.39
N VAL A 28 -0.23 15.10 6.21
CA VAL A 28 0.07 15.84 4.97
C VAL A 28 -1.03 16.84 4.66
N ASP A 29 -2.30 16.44 4.78
CA ASP A 29 -3.45 17.34 4.62
C ASP A 29 -3.40 18.50 5.62
N ALA A 30 -3.16 18.22 6.92
CA ALA A 30 -3.06 19.27 7.93
C ALA A 30 -1.93 20.28 7.64
N LEU A 31 -0.76 19.79 7.20
CA LEU A 31 0.38 20.63 6.84
C LEU A 31 0.13 21.44 5.55
N SER A 32 -0.64 20.91 4.60
CA SER A 32 -0.92 21.57 3.31
C SER A 32 -1.72 22.87 3.43
N HIS A 33 -2.44 23.06 4.53
CA HIS A 33 -3.26 24.24 4.78
C HIS A 33 -2.49 25.39 5.44
N LEU A 34 -1.21 25.20 5.76
CA LEU A 34 -0.41 26.23 6.41
C LEU A 34 0.08 27.26 5.38
N GLU A 35 -0.25 28.54 5.61
CA GLU A 35 0.25 29.65 4.78
C GLU A 35 1.76 29.87 4.95
N ALA A 36 2.36 29.35 6.03
CA ALA A 36 3.73 29.62 6.48
C ALA A 36 4.76 28.55 6.09
N ILE A 37 4.55 27.78 5.02
CA ILE A 37 5.55 26.78 4.54
C ILE A 37 6.86 27.47 4.10
N ASP A 38 6.81 28.76 3.73
CA ASP A 38 7.99 29.58 3.38
C ASP A 38 8.98 29.77 4.55
N GLY A 39 8.60 29.43 5.79
CA GLY A 39 9.45 29.47 6.97
C GLY A 39 10.20 28.18 7.27
N PHE A 40 10.04 27.12 6.47
CA PHE A 40 10.69 25.84 6.73
C PHE A 40 12.17 25.87 6.40
N ASN A 41 13.02 25.49 7.36
CA ASN A 41 14.46 25.38 7.17
C ASN A 41 14.90 23.99 6.68
N LYS A 42 13.98 23.02 6.65
CA LYS A 42 14.20 21.65 6.20
C LYS A 42 13.12 21.23 5.24
N GLN A 43 13.50 20.41 4.27
CA GLN A 43 12.58 19.81 3.31
C GLN A 43 11.97 18.53 3.88
N LEU A 44 10.64 18.43 3.81
CA LEU A 44 9.93 17.19 4.08
C LEU A 44 9.80 16.37 2.79
N VAL A 45 10.07 15.08 2.89
CA VAL A 45 9.86 14.11 1.82
C VAL A 45 8.93 13.03 2.35
N PHE A 46 7.74 12.93 1.76
CA PHE A 46 6.76 11.91 2.13
C PHE A 46 6.94 10.68 1.23
N LEU A 47 7.07 9.51 1.84
CA LEU A 47 7.27 8.24 1.16
C LEU A 47 6.17 7.28 1.57
N VAL A 48 5.61 6.57 0.59
CA VAL A 48 4.64 5.50 0.81
C VAL A 48 5.13 4.27 0.05
N PHE A 49 5.59 3.27 0.79
CA PHE A 49 6.13 2.04 0.20
C PHE A 49 5.07 0.96 0.04
N THR A 50 5.13 0.24 -1.07
CA THR A 50 4.37 -1.00 -1.32
C THR A 50 5.35 -2.15 -1.53
N GLY A 51 4.91 -3.38 -1.24
CA GLY A 51 5.75 -4.57 -1.24
C GLY A 51 6.61 -4.73 0.03
N GLU A 52 6.30 -4.02 1.11
CA GLU A 52 7.03 -4.18 2.37
C GLU A 52 6.78 -5.53 3.03
N ALA A 53 5.54 -6.05 2.96
CA ALA A 53 5.18 -7.39 3.45
C ALA A 53 5.86 -8.53 2.67
N TRP A 54 6.45 -8.20 1.51
CA TRP A 54 7.07 -9.14 0.58
C TRP A 54 8.60 -9.01 0.59
N GLY A 55 9.18 -8.65 1.74
CA GLY A 55 10.64 -8.55 1.92
C GLY A 55 11.19 -7.17 1.56
N TYR A 56 10.46 -6.11 1.93
CA TYR A 56 10.89 -4.72 1.77
C TYR A 56 11.17 -4.33 0.32
N LEU A 57 10.37 -4.85 -0.63
CA LEU A 57 10.59 -4.65 -2.07
C LEU A 57 10.59 -3.16 -2.43
N GLY A 58 9.63 -2.40 -1.89
CA GLY A 58 9.46 -0.98 -2.19
C GLY A 58 10.59 -0.13 -1.64
N SER A 59 10.86 -0.22 -0.34
CA SER A 59 11.88 0.58 0.32
C SER A 59 13.28 0.29 -0.22
N ARG A 60 13.57 -0.96 -0.57
CA ARG A 60 14.85 -1.34 -1.15
C ARG A 60 14.99 -0.95 -2.60
N ARG A 61 13.92 -1.08 -3.39
CA ARG A 61 13.93 -0.60 -4.76
C ARG A 61 14.12 0.91 -4.80
N PHE A 62 13.46 1.66 -3.92
CA PHE A 62 13.69 3.10 -3.77
C PHE A 62 15.15 3.45 -3.48
N LEU A 63 15.78 2.76 -2.52
CA LEU A 63 17.21 2.94 -2.22
C LEU A 63 18.12 2.57 -3.40
N HIS A 64 17.75 1.53 -4.15
CA HIS A 64 18.47 1.14 -5.35
C HIS A 64 18.35 2.18 -6.47
N GLU A 65 17.16 2.75 -6.69
CA GLU A 65 16.94 3.84 -7.64
C GLU A 65 17.76 5.09 -7.26
N LEU A 66 17.93 5.37 -5.96
CA LEU A 66 18.80 6.44 -5.45
C LEU A 66 20.28 6.20 -5.78
N ASP A 67 20.75 4.96 -5.67
CA ASP A 67 22.12 4.60 -6.09
C ASP A 67 22.30 4.78 -7.60
N LEU A 68 21.28 4.42 -8.39
CA LEU A 68 21.28 4.57 -9.84
C LEU A 68 21.06 6.02 -10.31
N GLN A 69 20.64 6.91 -9.41
CA GLN A 69 20.26 8.29 -9.71
C GLN A 69 19.20 8.38 -10.82
N SER A 70 18.21 7.48 -10.80
CA SER A 70 17.19 7.43 -11.83
C SER A 70 16.25 8.64 -11.81
N ASP A 71 15.51 8.84 -12.90
CA ASP A 71 14.55 9.95 -13.01
C ASP A 71 13.44 9.89 -11.94
N ALA A 72 13.13 8.69 -11.41
CA ALA A 72 12.08 8.48 -10.42
C ALA A 72 12.40 9.12 -9.06
N VAL A 73 13.69 9.32 -8.75
CA VAL A 73 14.19 9.86 -7.48
C VAL A 73 15.00 11.14 -7.66
N LYS A 74 14.93 11.72 -8.86
CA LYS A 74 15.66 12.93 -9.21
C LYS A 74 15.37 14.08 -8.25
N GLY A 75 16.44 14.68 -7.72
CA GLY A 75 16.37 15.77 -6.74
C GLY A 75 16.52 15.30 -5.29
N LEU A 76 16.53 14.00 -5.03
CA LEU A 76 16.85 13.44 -3.72
C LEU A 76 18.34 13.07 -3.64
N ASN A 77 18.93 13.31 -2.46
CA ASN A 77 20.29 12.87 -2.15
C ASN A 77 20.30 12.28 -0.74
N THR A 78 20.68 11.01 -0.63
CA THR A 78 20.71 10.26 0.63
C THR A 78 21.63 10.88 1.68
N SER A 79 22.68 11.60 1.28
CA SER A 79 23.59 12.27 2.21
C SER A 79 22.94 13.46 2.93
N LEU A 80 21.79 13.94 2.45
CA LEU A 80 21.04 15.05 3.05
C LEU A 80 19.94 14.56 4.00
N PHE A 81 19.71 13.26 4.09
CA PHE A 81 18.71 12.69 4.99
C PHE A 81 19.20 12.76 6.43
N GLU A 82 18.69 13.72 7.20
CA GLU A 82 19.04 13.88 8.62
C GLU A 82 18.27 12.91 9.52
N MET A 83 17.01 12.63 9.19
CA MET A 83 16.10 11.86 10.03
C MET A 83 15.05 11.13 9.18
N ILE A 84 14.76 9.88 9.52
CA ILE A 84 13.64 9.11 8.97
C ILE A 84 12.59 8.89 10.05
N ILE A 85 11.34 9.24 9.76
CA ILE A 85 10.21 9.04 10.66
C ILE A 85 9.23 8.12 9.95
N GLU A 86 9.07 6.91 10.46
CA GLU A 86 8.09 5.94 9.98
C GLU A 86 6.90 5.86 10.93
N VAL A 87 5.70 5.71 10.37
CA VAL A 87 4.47 5.49 11.14
C VAL A 87 3.96 4.12 10.78
N GLY A 88 3.97 3.22 11.76
CA GLY A 88 3.53 1.84 11.61
C GLY A 88 2.06 1.68 12.00
N SER A 89 1.81 0.74 12.90
CA SER A 89 0.48 0.41 13.42
C SER A 89 0.11 1.42 14.50
N VAL A 90 -0.92 2.22 14.25
CA VAL A 90 -1.35 3.30 15.15
C VAL A 90 -2.86 3.28 15.40
N GLY A 91 -3.55 2.24 14.92
CA GLY A 91 -5.02 2.15 14.98
C GLY A 91 -5.54 1.67 16.32
N LYS A 92 -4.69 1.08 17.18
CA LYS A 92 -5.10 0.43 18.44
C LYS A 92 -4.52 1.06 19.71
N GLY A 93 -3.90 2.23 19.61
CA GLY A 93 -3.31 2.94 20.74
C GLY A 93 -4.32 3.48 21.77
N PHE A 94 -5.62 3.53 21.44
CA PHE A 94 -6.66 4.03 22.35
C PHE A 94 -7.09 2.97 23.37
N ASN A 95 -6.85 3.23 24.65
CA ASN A 95 -7.32 2.40 25.75
C ASN A 95 -7.80 3.27 26.94
N GLU A 96 -8.98 2.98 27.47
CA GLU A 96 -9.55 3.64 28.67
C GLU A 96 -9.47 5.18 28.68
N GLY A 97 -9.63 5.82 27.52
CA GLY A 97 -9.62 7.28 27.38
C GLY A 97 -8.24 7.92 27.23
N VAL A 98 -7.17 7.12 27.19
CA VAL A 98 -5.79 7.56 26.87
C VAL A 98 -5.40 6.96 25.52
N THR A 99 -4.82 7.76 24.63
CA THR A 99 -4.18 7.22 23.43
C THR A 99 -2.68 7.11 23.66
N SER A 100 -2.13 5.90 23.66
CA SER A 100 -0.72 5.64 23.96
C SER A 100 0.03 5.19 22.71
N PHE A 101 1.22 5.75 22.50
CA PHE A 101 2.14 5.35 21.45
C PHE A 101 3.55 5.12 22.00
N HIS A 102 4.29 4.28 21.27
CA HIS A 102 5.66 3.91 21.55
C HIS A 102 6.57 4.36 20.41
N VAL A 103 7.67 5.01 20.77
CA VAL A 103 8.68 5.48 19.82
C VAL A 103 9.86 4.53 19.86
N HIS A 104 10.00 3.75 18.79
CA HIS A 104 11.12 2.85 18.58
C HIS A 104 12.24 3.60 17.87
N THR A 105 13.47 3.52 18.37
CA THR A 105 14.59 4.31 17.84
C THR A 105 15.74 3.42 17.41
N THR A 106 16.49 3.85 16.38
CA THR A 106 17.67 3.11 15.88
C THR A 106 18.90 3.26 16.77
N GLY A 107 18.86 4.19 17.72
CA GLY A 107 19.94 4.52 18.65
C GLY A 107 19.90 5.99 19.05
N VAL A 108 20.84 6.38 19.92
CA VAL A 108 20.95 7.77 20.40
C VAL A 108 21.75 8.60 19.40
N SER A 109 21.12 9.60 18.80
CA SER A 109 21.78 10.60 17.96
C SER A 109 21.20 11.99 18.23
N SER A 110 21.89 13.04 17.77
CA SER A 110 21.34 14.41 17.88
C SER A 110 20.01 14.56 17.15
N ALA A 111 19.85 13.93 15.98
CA ALA A 111 18.62 13.96 15.20
C ALA A 111 17.48 13.18 15.89
N THR A 112 17.79 12.02 16.47
CA THR A 112 16.82 11.24 17.27
C THR A 112 16.34 12.04 18.47
N ASN A 113 17.25 12.64 19.23
CA ASN A 113 16.89 13.44 20.41
C ASN A 113 16.02 14.65 20.05
N LYS A 114 16.39 15.40 19.00
CA LYS A 114 15.55 16.50 18.49
C LYS A 114 14.15 16.03 18.08
N THR A 115 14.05 14.83 17.51
CA THR A 115 12.76 14.23 17.12
C THR A 115 11.93 13.83 18.34
N LEU A 116 12.55 13.25 19.36
CA LEU A 116 11.88 12.93 20.63
C LEU A 116 11.41 14.21 21.34
N ASP A 117 12.23 15.26 21.35
CA ASP A 117 11.85 16.57 21.91
C ASP A 117 10.68 17.19 21.14
N ALA A 118 10.69 17.10 19.80
CA ALA A 118 9.60 17.57 18.96
C ALA A 118 8.29 16.78 19.19
N LEU A 119 8.38 15.45 19.40
CA LEU A 119 7.24 14.62 19.76
C LEU A 119 6.66 15.00 21.13
N ASN A 120 7.53 15.21 22.13
CA ASN A 120 7.11 15.66 23.46
C ASN A 120 6.44 17.05 23.39
N HIS A 121 7.00 17.96 22.59
CA HIS A 121 6.40 19.28 22.38
C HIS A 121 5.03 19.17 21.67
N ALA A 122 4.93 18.35 20.63
CA ALA A 122 3.68 18.08 19.95
C ALA A 122 2.63 17.48 20.91
N GLN A 123 3.00 16.51 21.75
CA GLN A 123 2.15 15.96 22.80
C GLN A 123 1.68 17.05 23.79
N ASP A 124 2.59 17.90 24.26
CA ASP A 124 2.28 18.97 25.20
C ASP A 124 1.28 19.98 24.62
N SER A 125 1.35 20.24 23.31
CA SER A 125 0.41 21.09 22.59
C SER A 125 -0.98 20.44 22.42
N LEU A 126 -1.07 19.12 22.58
CA LEU A 126 -2.27 18.29 22.39
C LEU A 126 -2.87 17.79 23.72
N LYS A 127 -2.52 18.38 24.87
CA LYS A 127 -2.98 17.95 26.21
C LYS A 127 -4.49 17.75 26.35
N SER A 128 -5.32 18.44 25.56
CA SER A 128 -6.76 18.24 25.53
C SER A 128 -7.21 16.87 25.01
N ARG A 129 -6.33 16.10 24.34
CA ARG A 129 -6.63 14.80 23.71
C ARG A 129 -6.09 13.59 24.47
N ASN A 130 -5.54 13.78 25.67
CA ASN A 130 -5.03 12.70 26.54
C ASN A 130 -4.11 11.70 25.82
N ILE A 131 -3.13 12.23 25.10
CA ILE A 131 -2.14 11.46 24.33
C ILE A 131 -0.91 11.22 25.22
N SER A 132 -0.44 9.98 25.26
CA SER A 132 0.78 9.55 25.94
C SER A 132 1.78 9.01 24.93
N ILE A 133 3.03 9.48 25.00
CA ILE A 133 4.13 8.97 24.19
C ILE A 133 5.19 8.46 25.14
N SER A 134 5.73 7.29 24.84
CA SER A 134 6.85 6.72 25.59
C SER A 134 7.90 6.18 24.63
N SER A 135 9.16 6.20 25.03
CA SER A 135 10.19 5.44 24.31
C SER A 135 9.93 3.95 24.49
N ALA A 136 10.12 3.18 23.43
CA ALA A 136 10.03 1.73 23.50
C ALA A 136 11.07 1.14 24.48
N ALA A 137 10.76 0.01 25.08
CA ALA A 137 11.59 -0.64 26.07
C ALA A 137 12.99 -0.96 25.52
N ALA A 138 14.03 -0.65 26.30
CA ALA A 138 15.41 -0.94 25.94
C ALA A 138 15.72 -2.45 25.84
N SER A 139 14.82 -3.31 26.33
CA SER A 139 14.90 -4.76 26.17
C SER A 139 14.49 -5.26 24.79
N ASN A 140 13.89 -4.41 23.94
CA ASN A 140 13.51 -4.78 22.59
C ASN A 140 14.75 -5.00 21.71
N PRO A 141 14.70 -5.95 20.76
CA PRO A 141 15.85 -6.30 19.91
C PRO A 141 16.22 -5.24 18.85
N GLY A 142 15.79 -3.98 18.99
CA GLY A 142 15.98 -2.89 18.04
C GLY A 142 14.64 -2.26 17.63
N ILE A 143 14.55 -1.82 16.37
CA ILE A 143 13.29 -1.34 15.79
C ILE A 143 12.41 -2.51 15.31
N PRO A 144 11.07 -2.36 15.31
CA PRO A 144 10.16 -3.37 14.76
C PRO A 144 10.34 -3.51 13.24
N PRO A 145 9.89 -4.63 12.63
CA PRO A 145 9.89 -4.81 11.18
C PRO A 145 9.24 -3.61 10.48
N SER A 146 10.04 -2.86 9.72
CA SER A 146 9.67 -1.56 9.18
C SER A 146 10.56 -1.21 8.00
N SER A 147 10.10 -0.31 7.14
CA SER A 147 10.82 0.17 5.97
C SER A 147 12.18 0.78 6.35
N LEU A 148 12.27 1.36 7.55
CA LEU A 148 13.49 1.89 8.16
C LEU A 148 14.61 0.86 8.24
N MET A 149 14.30 -0.44 8.37
CA MET A 149 15.32 -1.50 8.34
C MET A 149 16.10 -1.51 7.02
N SER A 150 15.45 -1.24 5.88
CA SER A 150 16.11 -1.15 4.58
C SER A 150 17.13 -0.01 4.54
N PHE A 151 16.79 1.13 5.14
CA PHE A 151 17.69 2.27 5.24
C PHE A 151 18.88 1.97 6.15
N LEU A 152 18.67 1.32 7.30
CA LEU A 152 19.74 0.92 8.21
C LEU A 152 20.69 -0.12 7.60
N ASN A 153 20.14 -1.08 6.87
CA ASN A 153 20.94 -2.08 6.16
C ASN A 153 21.85 -1.42 5.11
N LYS A 154 21.38 -0.34 4.47
CA LYS A 154 22.16 0.44 3.51
C LYS A 154 23.17 1.37 4.21
N ASN A 155 22.76 2.03 5.29
CA ASN A 155 23.59 2.93 6.09
C ASN A 155 23.27 2.80 7.59
N PRO A 156 24.11 2.09 8.38
CA PRO A 156 23.87 1.87 9.80
C PRO A 156 23.85 3.13 10.67
N ILE A 157 24.35 4.27 10.17
CA ILE A 157 24.41 5.54 10.89
C ILE A 157 23.11 6.35 10.72
N THR A 158 22.20 5.90 9.84
CA THR A 158 20.92 6.55 9.62
C THR A 158 20.13 6.69 10.92
N SER A 159 19.79 7.94 11.26
CA SER A 159 18.92 8.24 12.40
C SER A 159 17.47 8.04 11.99
N GLY A 160 16.72 7.27 12.77
CA GLY A 160 15.32 7.07 12.51
C GLY A 160 14.50 6.70 13.75
N VAL A 161 13.21 6.97 13.65
CA VAL A 161 12.20 6.51 14.61
C VAL A 161 11.04 5.84 13.90
N VAL A 162 10.43 4.87 14.57
CA VAL A 162 9.17 4.25 14.17
C VAL A 162 8.14 4.51 15.27
N LEU A 163 7.02 5.14 14.91
CA LEU A 163 5.89 5.36 15.80
C LEU A 163 4.92 4.18 15.68
N GLU A 164 4.68 3.50 16.80
CA GLU A 164 3.81 2.33 16.91
C GLU A 164 2.84 2.47 18.08
N ASP A 165 1.76 1.69 18.08
CA ASP A 165 0.83 1.56 19.21
C ASP A 165 1.17 0.40 20.16
N PHE A 166 2.35 -0.20 19.99
CA PHE A 166 2.84 -1.28 20.83
C PHE A 166 4.29 -1.08 21.25
N ASP A 167 4.61 -1.57 22.46
CA ASP A 167 5.97 -1.57 22.99
C ASP A 167 6.77 -2.79 22.52
N THR A 168 6.31 -4.00 22.81
CA THR A 168 7.10 -5.23 22.59
C THR A 168 6.40 -6.24 21.70
N ILE A 169 5.09 -6.38 21.86
CA ILE A 169 4.23 -7.32 21.14
C ILE A 169 3.15 -6.52 20.44
N PHE A 170 2.90 -6.81 19.16
CA PHE A 170 1.85 -6.14 18.39
C PHE A 170 0.51 -6.10 19.14
N SER A 171 -0.08 -4.91 19.20
CA SER A 171 -1.46 -4.72 19.65
C SER A 171 -2.45 -5.42 18.71
N ASN A 172 -2.08 -5.52 17.43
CA ASN A 172 -2.83 -6.25 16.42
C ASN A 172 -2.76 -7.77 16.59
N LYS A 173 -3.91 -8.39 16.88
CA LYS A 173 -4.03 -9.87 16.96
C LYS A 173 -4.24 -10.53 15.59
N PHE A 174 -4.45 -9.74 14.54
CA PHE A 174 -4.81 -10.19 13.21
C PHE A 174 -3.78 -9.77 12.15
N TYR A 175 -2.54 -9.51 12.56
CA TYR A 175 -1.46 -9.14 11.66
C TYR A 175 -1.38 -10.08 10.43
N HIS A 176 -1.46 -9.50 9.23
CA HIS A 176 -1.54 -10.21 7.96
C HIS A 176 -2.64 -11.29 7.88
N SER A 177 -3.83 -10.96 8.39
CA SER A 177 -5.03 -11.79 8.30
C SER A 177 -6.18 -11.03 7.64
N HIS A 178 -7.11 -11.79 7.07
CA HIS A 178 -8.38 -11.27 6.55
C HIS A 178 -9.29 -10.70 7.67
N LEU A 179 -8.97 -10.97 8.93
CA LEU A 179 -9.66 -10.47 10.12
C LEU A 179 -9.13 -9.10 10.59
N ASP A 180 -8.07 -8.57 9.97
CA ASP A 180 -7.59 -7.21 10.24
C ASP A 180 -8.40 -6.21 9.40
N ASP A 181 -9.64 -5.97 9.84
CA ASP A 181 -10.62 -5.09 9.21
C ASP A 181 -10.89 -3.80 10.01
N SER A 182 -11.79 -2.95 9.53
CA SER A 182 -12.09 -1.64 10.17
C SER A 182 -12.59 -1.78 11.62
N SER A 183 -13.19 -2.91 11.99
CA SER A 183 -13.67 -3.16 13.36
C SER A 183 -12.52 -3.36 14.37
N ASN A 184 -11.32 -3.66 13.87
CA ASN A 184 -10.11 -3.82 14.67
C ASN A 184 -9.53 -2.47 15.15
N LEU A 185 -10.01 -1.35 14.62
CA LEU A 185 -9.40 -0.02 14.78
C LEU A 185 -10.21 0.95 15.64
N ASN A 186 -9.53 1.99 16.09
CA ASN A 186 -10.11 3.15 16.72
C ASN A 186 -9.75 4.44 15.95
N SER A 187 -10.77 5.14 15.43
CA SER A 187 -10.56 6.38 14.66
C SER A 187 -9.87 7.48 15.48
N SER A 188 -10.16 7.56 16.79
CA SER A 188 -9.52 8.54 17.68
C SER A 188 -8.03 8.28 17.83
N SER A 189 -7.60 7.01 17.80
CA SER A 189 -6.18 6.63 17.79
C SER A 189 -5.48 7.16 16.54
N ILE A 190 -6.06 6.94 15.36
CA ILE A 190 -5.48 7.41 14.09
C ILE A 190 -5.44 8.94 14.04
N VAL A 191 -6.49 9.62 14.48
CA VAL A 191 -6.53 11.10 14.59
C VAL A 191 -5.43 11.61 15.52
N ALA A 192 -5.22 10.96 16.67
CA ALA A 192 -4.17 11.32 17.62
C ALA A 192 -2.78 11.14 17.00
N ALA A 193 -2.52 10.01 16.33
CA ALA A 193 -1.26 9.75 15.64
C ALA A 193 -1.00 10.76 14.51
N ALA A 194 -2.00 11.05 13.67
CA ALA A 194 -1.91 12.04 12.60
C ALA A 194 -1.58 13.44 13.15
N SER A 195 -2.23 13.82 14.25
CA SER A 195 -2.06 15.14 14.86
C SER A 195 -0.70 15.29 15.51
N LEU A 196 -0.25 14.21 16.17
CA LEU A 196 1.09 14.13 16.73
C LEU A 196 2.14 14.23 15.63
N LEU A 197 1.99 13.46 14.54
CA LEU A 197 2.90 13.48 13.40
C LEU A 197 2.96 14.87 12.75
N ALA A 198 1.81 15.46 12.41
CA ALA A 198 1.75 16.76 11.75
C ALA A 198 2.45 17.85 12.57
N ARG A 199 2.18 17.90 13.88
CA ARG A 199 2.80 18.88 14.78
C ARG A 199 4.28 18.61 15.00
N THR A 200 4.69 17.34 15.09
CA THR A 200 6.11 16.96 15.20
C THR A 200 6.88 17.41 13.97
N LEU A 201 6.35 17.14 12.76
CA LEU A 201 6.97 17.57 11.52
C LEU A 201 7.07 19.10 11.43
N TYR A 202 6.02 19.81 11.83
CA TYR A 202 6.03 21.27 11.89
C TYR A 202 7.11 21.82 12.83
N VAL A 203 7.26 21.24 14.03
CA VAL A 203 8.32 21.62 14.99
C VAL A 203 9.70 21.34 14.41
N LEU A 204 9.89 20.20 13.73
CA LEU A 204 11.19 19.82 13.16
C LEU A 204 11.64 20.70 12.00
N THR A 205 10.70 21.32 11.27
CA THR A 205 11.00 22.18 10.12
C THR A 205 10.97 23.67 10.44
N SER A 206 10.45 24.07 11.60
CA SER A 206 10.39 25.47 12.01
C SER A 206 11.61 25.81 12.86
N ASP A 207 12.54 26.61 12.33
CA ASP A 207 13.79 27.00 13.04
C ASP A 207 13.55 28.02 14.16
N THR A 208 12.35 28.61 14.20
CA THR A 208 12.07 29.76 15.04
C THR A 208 11.68 29.32 16.44
N LYS A 209 12.32 29.96 17.43
CA LYS A 209 11.84 30.13 18.83
C LYS A 209 10.42 30.71 18.96
N ASP A 210 9.71 30.87 17.85
CA ASP A 210 8.27 31.11 17.76
C ASP A 210 7.50 29.80 17.98
N ASP A 211 7.89 29.08 19.04
CA ASP A 211 7.19 27.99 19.73
C ASP A 211 5.88 28.50 20.36
N SER A 212 5.21 29.45 19.71
CA SER A 212 3.95 29.96 20.19
C SER A 212 2.94 28.83 20.07
N LYS A 213 2.33 28.43 21.20
CA LYS A 213 1.24 27.44 21.23
C LYS A 213 0.14 27.75 20.19
N SER A 214 0.00 29.01 19.78
CA SER A 214 -0.87 29.47 18.70
C SER A 214 -0.51 28.91 17.31
N ALA A 215 0.77 28.80 16.95
CA ALA A 215 1.19 28.25 15.67
C ALA A 215 0.95 26.73 15.62
N LEU A 216 1.27 26.01 16.69
CA LEU A 216 0.91 24.58 16.78
C LEU A 216 -0.59 24.34 16.83
N ALA A 217 -1.37 25.27 17.37
CA ALA A 217 -2.82 25.19 17.37
C ALA A 217 -3.44 25.33 15.96
N SER A 218 -2.76 25.98 15.00
CA SER A 218 -3.25 26.06 13.62
C SER A 218 -3.03 24.76 12.84
N VAL A 219 -2.06 23.94 13.26
CA VAL A 219 -1.86 22.57 12.75
C VAL A 219 -2.93 21.66 13.34
N ASN A 220 -4.06 21.55 12.64
CA ASN A 220 -5.20 20.73 13.05
C ASN A 220 -5.55 19.69 11.99
N VAL A 221 -5.58 18.43 12.42
CA VAL A 221 -6.03 17.32 11.57
C VAL A 221 -7.55 17.33 11.44
N ASN A 222 -8.02 17.17 10.22
CA ASN A 222 -9.43 17.01 9.93
C ASN A 222 -9.92 15.60 10.31
N VAL A 223 -10.69 15.50 11.39
CA VAL A 223 -11.26 14.24 11.90
C VAL A 223 -12.15 13.57 10.85
N SER A 224 -12.98 14.36 10.15
CA SER A 224 -13.87 13.83 9.11
C SER A 224 -13.09 13.25 7.94
N LEU A 225 -11.94 13.82 7.59
CA LEU A 225 -11.06 13.24 6.57
C LEU A 225 -10.51 11.88 7.01
N VAL A 226 -10.10 11.73 8.27
CA VAL A 226 -9.62 10.44 8.80
C VAL A 226 -10.72 9.38 8.72
N GLU A 227 -11.93 9.72 9.18
CA GLU A 227 -13.08 8.80 9.13
C GLU A 227 -13.47 8.45 7.69
N GLN A 228 -13.45 9.42 6.78
CA GLN A 228 -13.67 9.18 5.35
C GLN A 228 -12.60 8.25 4.77
N LEU A 229 -11.32 8.50 5.03
CA LEU A 229 -10.22 7.64 4.59
C LEU A 229 -10.37 6.22 5.13
N MET A 230 -10.78 6.05 6.38
CA MET A 230 -11.08 4.73 6.95
C MET A 230 -12.21 4.04 6.18
N GLY A 231 -13.35 4.71 5.96
CA GLY A 231 -14.47 4.12 5.20
C GLY A 231 -14.11 3.82 3.73
N CYS A 232 -13.27 4.65 3.10
CA CYS A 232 -12.86 4.45 1.71
C CYS A 232 -11.84 3.31 1.55
N LEU A 233 -10.88 3.21 2.47
CA LEU A 233 -9.75 2.29 2.36
C LEU A 233 -9.95 0.98 3.12
N LEU A 234 -10.89 0.88 4.06
CA LEU A 234 -11.04 -0.32 4.92
C LEU A 234 -12.39 -1.01 4.81
N GLU A 235 -13.33 -0.46 4.03
CA GLU A 235 -14.66 -1.03 3.86
C GLU A 235 -14.98 -1.25 2.39
N CYS A 236 -15.93 -2.13 2.10
CA CYS A 236 -16.43 -2.36 0.75
C CYS A 236 -17.57 -1.42 0.36
N GLU A 237 -18.27 -0.84 1.34
CA GLU A 237 -19.48 -0.02 1.10
C GLU A 237 -19.41 1.24 1.97
N PRO A 238 -19.13 2.43 1.41
CA PRO A 238 -18.96 2.70 -0.03
C PRO A 238 -17.58 2.31 -0.58
N GLY A 239 -16.60 2.03 0.27
CA GLY A 239 -15.22 1.70 -0.13
C GLY A 239 -14.61 2.72 -1.09
N LEU A 240 -13.91 2.25 -2.11
CA LEU A 240 -13.30 3.10 -3.14
C LEU A 240 -14.34 3.87 -3.98
N SER A 241 -15.63 3.55 -3.88
CA SER A 241 -16.71 4.34 -4.48
C SER A 241 -17.14 5.55 -3.64
N CYS A 242 -16.48 5.83 -2.52
CA CYS A 242 -16.70 7.03 -1.73
C CYS A 242 -16.39 8.32 -2.53
N GLU A 243 -17.00 9.43 -2.12
CA GLU A 243 -16.83 10.73 -2.80
C GLU A 243 -15.37 11.19 -2.84
N LEU A 244 -14.63 10.97 -1.74
CA LEU A 244 -13.22 11.34 -1.65
C LEU A 244 -12.38 10.67 -2.75
N VAL A 245 -12.50 9.35 -2.93
CA VAL A 245 -11.73 8.60 -3.93
C VAL A 245 -12.19 8.93 -5.35
N LYS A 246 -13.50 9.05 -5.58
CA LYS A 246 -14.07 9.44 -6.88
C LYS A 246 -13.63 10.82 -7.36
N ASN A 247 -13.28 11.72 -6.45
CA ASN A 247 -12.72 13.03 -6.79
C ASN A 247 -11.27 12.94 -7.32
N PHE A 248 -10.62 11.78 -7.23
CA PHE A 248 -9.22 11.59 -7.64
C PHE A 248 -9.02 10.55 -8.74
N ILE A 249 -9.77 9.46 -8.72
CA ILE A 249 -9.58 8.35 -9.67
C ILE A 249 -10.92 7.76 -10.13
N ALA A 250 -10.89 6.99 -11.22
CA ALA A 250 -11.95 6.06 -11.56
C ALA A 250 -11.58 4.66 -11.00
N PRO A 251 -12.16 4.23 -9.86
CA PRO A 251 -11.84 2.93 -9.28
C PRO A 251 -12.39 1.79 -10.17
N SER A 252 -11.61 0.71 -10.28
CA SER A 252 -11.99 -0.52 -10.98
C SER A 252 -12.83 -1.46 -10.10
N SER A 253 -12.71 -1.34 -8.78
CA SER A 253 -13.43 -2.12 -7.78
C SER A 253 -13.97 -1.22 -6.67
N THR A 254 -15.12 -1.58 -6.08
CA THR A 254 -15.65 -0.91 -4.89
C THR A 254 -14.85 -1.28 -3.64
N CYS A 255 -14.51 -2.57 -3.48
CA CYS A 255 -13.74 -3.04 -2.34
C CYS A 255 -12.24 -2.70 -2.53
N PRO A 256 -11.59 -2.06 -1.55
CA PRO A 256 -10.16 -1.87 -1.55
C PRO A 256 -9.43 -3.20 -1.35
N SER A 257 -8.27 -3.32 -1.99
CA SER A 257 -7.31 -4.40 -1.77
C SER A 257 -5.94 -3.76 -1.58
N HIS A 258 -5.25 -4.16 -0.51
CA HIS A 258 -3.89 -3.70 -0.22
C HIS A 258 -2.88 -4.81 -0.49
N TYR A 259 -3.25 -5.82 -1.27
CA TYR A 259 -2.30 -6.72 -1.86
C TYR A 259 -1.39 -5.96 -2.82
N VAL A 260 -0.09 -6.24 -2.79
CA VAL A 260 0.91 -5.56 -3.63
C VAL A 260 0.64 -5.73 -5.14
N GLY A 261 -0.02 -6.82 -5.53
CA GLY A 261 -0.30 -7.14 -6.94
C GLY A 261 0.94 -7.61 -7.70
N VAL A 262 0.85 -7.59 -9.04
CA VAL A 262 1.91 -8.02 -9.94
C VAL A 262 2.24 -6.93 -10.95
N ILE A 263 3.53 -6.74 -11.23
CA ILE A 263 3.97 -5.87 -12.33
C ILE A 263 3.79 -6.64 -13.63
N SER A 264 2.83 -6.20 -14.44
CA SER A 264 2.41 -6.90 -15.68
C SER A 264 3.13 -6.41 -16.94
N ASP A 265 3.78 -5.25 -16.89
CA ASP A 265 4.45 -4.62 -18.03
C ASP A 265 5.87 -4.13 -17.65
N GLU A 266 6.59 -3.51 -18.58
CA GLU A 266 7.89 -2.91 -18.34
C GLU A 266 7.84 -1.93 -17.15
N PRO A 267 8.66 -2.12 -16.10
CA PRO A 267 8.67 -1.23 -14.95
C PRO A 267 9.06 0.19 -15.36
N SER A 268 8.22 1.16 -15.02
CA SER A 268 8.41 2.56 -15.38
C SER A 268 8.11 3.49 -14.21
N SER A 269 8.76 4.66 -14.20
CA SER A 269 8.46 5.77 -13.29
C SER A 269 7.23 6.58 -13.70
N THR A 270 6.72 6.35 -14.92
CA THR A 270 5.48 6.91 -15.45
C THR A 270 4.60 5.79 -16.01
N PRO A 271 4.18 4.83 -15.16
CA PRO A 271 3.38 3.69 -15.61
C PRO A 271 1.99 4.13 -16.06
N SER A 272 1.41 3.37 -16.99
CA SER A 272 0.01 3.52 -17.36
C SER A 272 -0.90 3.21 -16.16
N PRO A 273 -1.96 3.99 -15.89
CA PRO A 273 -2.85 3.77 -14.76
C PRO A 273 -3.47 2.36 -14.71
N GLU A 274 -3.68 1.72 -15.86
CA GLU A 274 -4.24 0.37 -15.95
C GLU A 274 -3.41 -0.72 -15.26
N TYR A 275 -2.11 -0.46 -15.03
CA TYR A 275 -1.20 -1.40 -14.39
C TYR A 275 -0.92 -1.08 -12.91
N ILE A 276 -1.57 -0.06 -12.35
CA ILE A 276 -1.40 0.34 -10.95
C ILE A 276 -2.71 0.10 -10.19
N GLY A 277 -2.62 -0.56 -9.03
CA GLY A 277 -3.76 -0.75 -8.14
C GLY A 277 -4.41 0.57 -7.71
N ASP A 278 -5.75 0.56 -7.59
CA ASP A 278 -6.58 1.73 -7.30
C ASP A 278 -6.10 2.52 -6.07
N VAL A 279 -5.72 1.84 -4.98
CA VAL A 279 -5.23 2.50 -3.75
C VAL A 279 -3.95 3.29 -4.02
N SER A 280 -3.01 2.73 -4.79
CA SER A 280 -1.77 3.42 -5.15
C SER A 280 -2.04 4.64 -6.04
N ARG A 281 -2.98 4.50 -7.01
CA ARG A 281 -3.41 5.62 -7.87
C ARG A 281 -4.06 6.73 -7.05
N PHE A 282 -4.92 6.38 -6.10
CA PHE A 282 -5.55 7.34 -5.19
C PHE A 282 -4.52 8.06 -4.33
N VAL A 283 -3.64 7.33 -3.64
CA VAL A 283 -2.59 7.91 -2.77
C VAL A 283 -1.68 8.85 -3.55
N TRP A 284 -1.25 8.46 -4.76
CA TRP A 284 -0.41 9.29 -5.60
C TRP A 284 -1.11 10.61 -6.01
N ASN A 285 -2.38 10.53 -6.42
CA ASN A 285 -3.17 11.71 -6.80
C ASN A 285 -3.43 12.62 -5.58
N PHE A 286 -3.75 12.03 -4.43
CA PHE A 286 -3.99 12.73 -3.18
C PHE A 286 -2.73 13.50 -2.72
N LEU A 287 -1.58 12.82 -2.67
CA LEU A 287 -0.31 13.45 -2.29
C LEU A 287 0.08 14.55 -3.28
N ALA A 288 -0.08 14.34 -4.58
CA ALA A 288 0.21 15.36 -5.59
C ALA A 288 -0.65 16.62 -5.42
N ASP A 289 -1.94 16.48 -5.11
CA ASP A 289 -2.84 17.61 -4.88
C ASP A 289 -2.51 18.33 -3.57
N LYS A 290 -2.30 17.60 -2.47
CA LYS A 290 -2.04 18.17 -1.14
C LYS A 290 -0.65 18.78 -0.97
N THR A 291 0.33 18.32 -1.74
CA THR A 291 1.69 18.91 -1.72
C THR A 291 1.87 20.03 -2.73
N SER A 292 0.83 20.38 -3.50
CA SER A 292 0.90 21.46 -4.48
C SER A 292 0.68 22.84 -3.83
N PRO A 293 1.39 23.90 -4.29
CA PRO A 293 1.20 25.25 -3.78
C PRO A 293 -0.25 25.76 -3.97
N PRO A 294 -0.71 26.70 -3.12
CA PRO A 294 -2.09 27.17 -3.13
C PRO A 294 -2.56 27.72 -4.49
N LYS A 295 -3.83 27.41 -4.76
CA LYS A 295 -4.53 27.38 -6.05
C LYS A 295 -4.51 28.72 -6.80
N GLY A 296 -3.68 28.80 -7.84
CA GLY A 296 -3.96 29.65 -9.02
C GLY A 296 -4.99 28.99 -9.96
N LYS A 297 -5.19 29.55 -11.17
CA LYS A 297 -5.92 28.84 -12.24
C LYS A 297 -5.15 27.57 -12.59
N THR A 298 -5.65 26.42 -12.18
CA THR A 298 -5.04 25.13 -12.53
C THR A 298 -5.36 24.81 -13.99
N PRO A 299 -4.35 24.71 -14.86
CA PRO A 299 -4.61 24.41 -16.27
C PRO A 299 -5.04 22.94 -16.41
N VAL A 300 -5.86 22.69 -17.44
CA VAL A 300 -6.15 21.32 -17.89
C VAL A 300 -4.84 20.62 -18.26
N CYS A 301 -4.74 19.32 -18.01
CA CYS A 301 -3.55 18.59 -18.40
C CYS A 301 -3.32 18.69 -19.90
N SER A 302 -2.10 19.10 -20.25
CA SER A 302 -1.56 19.14 -21.60
C SER A 302 -0.16 18.54 -21.55
N GLU A 303 0.43 18.22 -22.71
CA GLU A 303 1.81 17.69 -22.79
C GLU A 303 2.84 18.58 -22.09
N ASP A 304 2.56 19.88 -21.98
CA ASP A 304 3.44 20.85 -21.31
C ASP A 304 3.37 20.81 -19.79
N CYS A 305 2.40 20.11 -19.19
CA CYS A 305 2.27 20.00 -17.73
C CYS A 305 3.54 19.39 -17.12
N SER A 306 3.97 18.23 -17.62
CA SER A 306 5.18 17.55 -17.13
C SER A 306 6.46 18.35 -17.41
N LYS A 307 6.53 19.03 -18.56
CA LYS A 307 7.70 19.88 -18.92
C LYS A 307 7.88 21.06 -17.96
N LYS A 308 6.79 21.56 -17.38
CA LYS A 308 6.81 22.66 -16.40
C LYS A 308 6.97 22.15 -14.96
N GLY A 309 7.28 20.87 -14.76
CA GLY A 309 7.39 20.26 -13.43
C GLY A 309 6.03 19.98 -12.76
N GLY A 310 4.94 20.01 -13.54
CA GLY A 310 3.61 19.65 -13.09
C GLY A 310 3.34 18.16 -13.17
N VAL A 311 2.33 17.74 -12.41
CA VAL A 311 1.81 16.38 -12.30
C VAL A 311 0.35 16.42 -12.70
N CYS A 312 -0.06 15.56 -13.62
CA CYS A 312 -1.46 15.47 -14.02
C CYS A 312 -2.24 14.61 -13.03
N THR A 313 -3.15 15.23 -12.29
CA THR A 313 -4.04 14.54 -11.34
C THR A 313 -5.46 14.47 -11.88
N ARG A 314 -6.28 13.55 -11.36
CA ARG A 314 -7.72 13.42 -11.69
C ARG A 314 -8.01 13.18 -13.17
N ALA A 315 -7.01 12.72 -13.95
CA ALA A 315 -7.14 12.52 -15.39
C ALA A 315 -8.25 11.53 -15.75
N GLU A 316 -8.42 10.51 -14.90
CA GLU A 316 -9.38 9.43 -15.13
C GLU A 316 -10.84 9.81 -14.88
N VAL A 317 -11.10 10.86 -14.09
CA VAL A 317 -12.46 11.23 -13.69
C VAL A 317 -13.23 11.84 -14.86
N ASP A 318 -12.61 12.80 -15.55
CA ASP A 318 -13.25 13.59 -16.63
C ASP A 318 -12.50 13.49 -17.98
N GLY A 319 -11.46 12.67 -18.08
CA GLY A 319 -10.59 12.53 -19.26
C GLY A 319 -9.69 13.74 -19.55
N LYS A 320 -9.79 14.82 -18.74
CA LYS A 320 -9.08 16.09 -18.94
C LYS A 320 -7.94 16.29 -17.94
N GLY A 321 -8.13 15.86 -16.69
CA GLY A 321 -7.18 16.04 -15.60
C GLY A 321 -6.90 17.50 -15.24
N ILE A 322 -6.25 17.67 -14.09
CA ILE A 322 -5.82 18.96 -13.57
C ILE A 322 -4.31 18.91 -13.40
N CYS A 323 -3.60 19.86 -14.00
CA CYS A 323 -2.16 20.00 -13.81
C CYS A 323 -1.87 20.70 -12.48
N VAL A 324 -1.23 19.99 -11.55
CA VAL A 324 -0.78 20.53 -10.26
C VAL A 324 0.74 20.56 -10.19
N PHE A 325 1.33 21.62 -9.66
CA PHE A 325 2.77 21.68 -9.46
C PHE A 325 3.14 20.88 -8.22
N SER A 326 3.67 19.68 -8.41
CA SER A 326 4.05 18.78 -7.33
C SER A 326 5.28 17.98 -7.71
N THR A 327 6.09 17.62 -6.71
CA THR A 327 7.26 16.75 -6.87
C THR A 327 6.93 15.28 -6.63
N THR A 328 5.64 14.91 -6.53
CA THR A 328 5.23 13.51 -6.40
C THR A 328 5.72 12.69 -7.59
N ARG A 329 6.42 11.59 -7.29
CA ARG A 329 6.95 10.62 -8.26
C ARG A 329 6.48 9.22 -7.91
N TYR A 330 6.45 8.36 -8.94
CA TYR A 330 6.18 6.94 -8.77
C TYR A 330 7.50 6.18 -8.94
N VAL A 331 7.75 5.24 -8.03
CA VAL A 331 8.87 4.31 -8.10
C VAL A 331 8.27 2.90 -8.18
N PRO A 332 8.52 2.14 -9.26
CA PRO A 332 8.01 0.78 -9.36
C PRO A 332 8.64 -0.10 -8.26
N ALA A 333 7.84 -0.85 -7.53
CA ALA A 333 8.28 -1.66 -6.40
C ALA A 333 8.43 -3.14 -6.79
N TYR A 334 9.66 -3.60 -6.94
CA TYR A 334 10.01 -5.00 -7.21
C TYR A 334 11.43 -5.30 -6.75
N SER A 335 11.79 -6.58 -6.61
CA SER A 335 13.11 -6.99 -6.12
C SER A 335 14.23 -6.42 -6.98
N THR A 336 15.34 -5.99 -6.34
CA THR A 336 16.51 -5.48 -7.06
C THR A 336 17.26 -6.58 -7.83
N ARG A 337 16.90 -7.84 -7.58
CA ARG A 337 17.36 -9.02 -8.32
C ARG A 337 16.54 -9.33 -9.56
N LEU A 338 15.56 -8.52 -9.93
CA LEU A 338 14.83 -8.69 -11.18
C LEU A 338 15.30 -7.65 -12.20
N SER A 339 15.63 -8.12 -13.40
CA SER A 339 15.87 -7.30 -14.59
C SER A 339 14.78 -7.60 -15.62
N PHE A 340 14.26 -6.57 -16.29
CA PHE A 340 13.30 -6.73 -17.37
C PHE A 340 14.00 -6.42 -18.69
N GLU A 341 14.08 -7.40 -19.58
CA GLU A 341 14.75 -7.26 -20.87
C GLU A 341 13.90 -7.92 -21.97
N SER A 342 13.56 -7.15 -23.00
CA SER A 342 12.84 -7.66 -24.19
C SER A 342 11.57 -8.46 -23.86
N GLY A 343 10.75 -7.99 -22.91
CA GLY A 343 9.51 -8.65 -22.51
C GLY A 343 9.67 -9.83 -21.55
N THR A 344 10.88 -10.08 -21.05
CA THR A 344 11.16 -11.22 -20.15
C THR A 344 11.79 -10.74 -18.85
N TRP A 345 11.30 -11.28 -17.73
CA TRP A 345 11.90 -11.10 -16.42
C TRP A 345 13.06 -12.07 -16.20
N ASN A 346 14.24 -11.55 -15.91
CA ASN A 346 15.44 -12.30 -15.59
C ASN A 346 15.78 -12.15 -14.10
N VAL A 347 16.11 -13.27 -13.45
CA VAL A 347 16.54 -13.29 -12.06
C VAL A 347 18.06 -13.16 -11.99
N LEU A 348 18.52 -12.04 -11.44
CA LEU A 348 19.92 -11.79 -11.17
C LEU A 348 20.40 -12.64 -9.98
N PRO A 349 21.65 -13.14 -10.03
CA PRO A 349 22.22 -13.89 -8.91
C PRO A 349 22.27 -13.01 -7.65
N PRO A 350 22.07 -13.58 -6.45
CA PRO A 350 22.25 -12.83 -5.22
C PRO A 350 23.71 -12.39 -5.10
N ASN A 351 23.94 -11.29 -4.39
CA ASN A 351 25.28 -10.88 -4.02
C ASN A 351 25.95 -12.00 -3.20
N SER A 352 27.26 -12.19 -3.32
CA SER A 352 27.99 -13.22 -2.56
C SER A 352 27.87 -13.07 -1.04
N SER A 353 27.56 -11.87 -0.56
CA SER A 353 27.27 -11.57 0.84
C SER A 353 25.84 -11.87 1.27
N ASP A 354 24.94 -12.24 0.34
CA ASP A 354 23.54 -12.54 0.59
C ASP A 354 23.29 -14.06 0.47
N PRO A 355 23.47 -14.83 1.56
CA PRO A 355 23.32 -16.28 1.51
C PRO A 355 21.90 -16.64 1.08
N MET A 356 21.81 -17.34 -0.05
CA MET A 356 20.55 -17.79 -0.67
C MET A 356 19.57 -16.66 -1.07
N GLY A 357 20.01 -15.40 -1.14
CA GLY A 357 19.11 -14.29 -1.46
C GLY A 357 18.11 -13.97 -0.33
N MET A 358 18.46 -14.30 0.91
CA MET A 358 17.62 -14.05 2.10
C MET A 358 17.43 -12.57 2.36
N HIS A 359 18.44 -11.75 2.03
CA HIS A 359 18.32 -10.31 2.15
C HIS A 359 17.47 -9.76 1.02
N ASP A 360 17.61 -10.18 -0.25
CA ASP A 360 16.73 -9.85 -1.40
C ASP A 360 15.86 -11.00 -1.93
N PRO A 361 14.70 -11.27 -1.28
CA PRO A 361 13.80 -12.30 -1.74
C PRO A 361 13.10 -11.89 -3.04
N VAL A 362 12.94 -12.87 -3.94
CA VAL A 362 12.21 -12.71 -5.19
C VAL A 362 10.87 -13.41 -5.04
N TRP A 363 9.78 -12.64 -5.17
CA TRP A 363 8.42 -13.15 -5.16
C TRP A 363 7.83 -13.09 -6.56
N THR A 364 7.23 -14.21 -6.99
CA THR A 364 6.53 -14.31 -8.27
C THR A 364 5.18 -14.97 -8.02
N GLU A 365 4.11 -14.32 -8.44
CA GLU A 365 2.78 -14.89 -8.40
C GLU A 365 2.52 -15.73 -9.65
N SER A 366 1.89 -16.91 -9.47
CA SER A 366 1.53 -17.78 -10.61
C SER A 366 0.43 -17.14 -11.43
N ASN A 367 0.53 -17.20 -12.76
CA ASN A 367 -0.61 -16.86 -13.62
C ASN A 367 -1.75 -17.89 -13.48
N TRP A 368 -3.00 -17.44 -13.59
CA TRP A 368 -4.19 -18.30 -13.67
C TRP A 368 -5.18 -17.72 -14.69
N ASN A 369 -6.10 -18.55 -15.17
CA ASN A 369 -7.17 -18.12 -16.08
C ASN A 369 -8.38 -17.60 -15.30
N ALA A 370 -9.27 -18.51 -14.90
CA ALA A 370 -10.47 -18.18 -14.13
C ALA A 370 -10.53 -19.06 -12.88
N ILE A 371 -10.73 -18.42 -11.73
CA ILE A 371 -10.98 -19.10 -10.46
C ILE A 371 -12.49 -19.15 -10.27
N GLY A 372 -13.05 -20.34 -10.07
CA GLY A 372 -14.49 -20.51 -9.87
C GLY A 372 -14.81 -21.69 -8.97
N LEU A 373 -15.84 -21.54 -8.14
CA LEU A 373 -16.38 -22.59 -7.30
C LEU A 373 -17.70 -23.09 -7.90
N ARG A 374 -17.86 -24.40 -8.04
CA ARG A 374 -19.11 -25.03 -8.51
C ARG A 374 -19.53 -26.12 -7.52
N VAL A 375 -20.80 -26.12 -7.16
CA VAL A 375 -21.41 -27.15 -6.31
C VAL A 375 -22.42 -27.92 -7.14
N TYR A 376 -22.28 -29.25 -7.19
CA TYR A 376 -23.19 -30.12 -7.92
C TYR A 376 -23.30 -31.46 -7.18
N THR A 377 -24.44 -32.15 -7.38
CA THR A 377 -24.64 -33.49 -6.86
C THR A 377 -23.92 -34.49 -7.75
N VAL A 378 -23.16 -35.39 -7.13
CA VAL A 378 -22.47 -36.48 -7.85
C VAL A 378 -23.39 -37.69 -7.89
N GLN A 379 -23.70 -38.18 -9.09
CA GLN A 379 -24.50 -39.38 -9.28
C GLN A 379 -23.71 -40.64 -8.85
N SER A 380 -24.42 -41.71 -8.49
CA SER A 380 -23.74 -42.94 -8.09
C SER A 380 -23.01 -43.59 -9.27
N ALA A 381 -21.77 -44.02 -9.04
CA ALA A 381 -20.98 -44.70 -10.07
C ALA A 381 -21.66 -45.98 -10.59
N ALA A 382 -22.53 -46.60 -9.79
CA ALA A 382 -23.34 -47.74 -10.23
C ALA A 382 -24.35 -47.35 -11.31
N TYR A 383 -25.00 -46.20 -11.16
CA TYR A 383 -25.91 -45.68 -12.17
C TYR A 383 -25.17 -45.34 -13.47
N ASP A 384 -24.01 -44.68 -13.38
CA ASP A 384 -23.19 -44.36 -14.56
C ASP A 384 -22.77 -45.62 -15.32
N ARG A 385 -22.37 -46.67 -14.58
CA ARG A 385 -22.05 -47.98 -15.17
C ARG A 385 -23.26 -48.64 -15.82
N LEU A 386 -24.44 -48.56 -15.20
CA LEU A 386 -25.67 -49.09 -15.79
C LEU A 386 -26.05 -48.35 -17.07
N VAL A 387 -25.97 -47.02 -17.10
CA VAL A 387 -26.23 -46.21 -18.30
C VAL A 387 -25.22 -46.56 -19.39
N LEU A 388 -23.94 -46.66 -19.07
CA LEU A 388 -22.89 -47.01 -20.03
C LEU A 388 -23.10 -48.43 -20.61
N LEU A 389 -23.27 -49.44 -19.75
CA LEU A 389 -23.49 -50.82 -20.19
C LEU A 389 -24.81 -50.97 -20.96
N GLY A 390 -25.87 -50.28 -20.53
CA GLY A 390 -27.13 -50.19 -21.26
C GLY A 390 -26.95 -49.58 -22.66
N GLY A 391 -26.19 -48.49 -22.77
CA GLY A 391 -25.87 -47.86 -24.06
C GLY A 391 -25.07 -48.78 -24.99
N ILE A 392 -24.07 -49.50 -24.46
CA ILE A 392 -23.28 -50.49 -25.22
C ILE A 392 -24.18 -51.63 -25.70
N ALA A 393 -25.05 -52.17 -24.84
CA ALA A 393 -25.94 -53.27 -25.19
C ALA A 393 -26.95 -52.88 -26.28
N ILE A 394 -27.55 -51.69 -26.18
CA ILE A 394 -28.46 -51.15 -27.20
C ILE A 394 -27.73 -50.98 -28.54
N THR A 395 -26.52 -50.43 -28.52
CA THR A 395 -25.71 -50.22 -29.73
C THR A 395 -25.36 -51.55 -30.41
N GLY A 396 -24.88 -52.53 -29.63
CA GLY A 396 -24.58 -53.87 -30.14
C GLY A 396 -25.83 -54.59 -30.67
N GLY A 397 -26.94 -54.49 -29.95
CA GLY A 397 -28.23 -55.04 -30.36
C GLY A 397 -28.76 -54.43 -31.65
N ALA A 398 -28.68 -53.10 -31.79
CA ALA A 398 -29.08 -52.40 -33.02
C ALA A 398 -28.21 -52.82 -34.21
N TYR A 399 -26.89 -52.95 -34.02
CA TYR A 399 -25.98 -53.41 -35.07
C TYR A 399 -26.30 -54.84 -35.53
N LEU A 400 -26.52 -55.75 -34.58
CA LEU A 400 -26.95 -57.13 -34.87
C LEU A 400 -28.29 -57.15 -35.60
N ALA A 401 -29.28 -56.37 -35.16
CA ALA A 401 -30.58 -56.26 -35.82
C ALA A 401 -30.44 -55.76 -37.26
N ILE A 402 -29.62 -54.73 -37.51
CA ILE A 402 -29.35 -54.23 -38.86
C ILE A 402 -28.73 -55.32 -39.74
N ILE A 403 -27.75 -56.07 -39.25
CA ILE A 403 -27.13 -57.18 -40.00
C ILE A 403 -28.18 -58.24 -40.34
N LEU A 404 -28.97 -58.67 -39.36
CA LEU A 404 -30.00 -59.70 -39.55
C LEU A 404 -31.09 -59.24 -40.51
N THR A 405 -31.58 -58.01 -40.39
CA THR A 405 -32.57 -57.44 -41.31
C THR A 405 -32.01 -57.30 -42.72
N ARG A 406 -30.76 -56.85 -42.89
CA ARG A 406 -30.10 -56.80 -44.21
C ARG A 406 -29.99 -58.19 -44.84
N ALA A 407 -29.55 -59.18 -44.08
CA ALA A 407 -29.46 -60.56 -44.55
C ALA A 407 -30.84 -61.13 -44.94
N PHE A 408 -31.86 -60.85 -44.14
CA PHE A 408 -33.24 -61.27 -44.41
C PHE A 408 -33.82 -60.60 -45.66
N VAL A 409 -33.62 -59.29 -45.82
CA VAL A 409 -34.06 -58.52 -46.99
C VAL A 409 -33.33 -58.97 -48.25
N ALA A 410 -32.01 -59.18 -48.21
CA ALA A 410 -31.25 -59.71 -49.35
C ALA A 410 -31.77 -61.08 -49.81
N LYS A 411 -32.06 -61.96 -48.85
CA LYS A 411 -32.65 -63.29 -49.11
C LYS A 411 -34.04 -63.20 -49.75
N ILE A 412 -34.88 -62.26 -49.31
CA ILE A 412 -36.22 -62.04 -49.90
C ILE A 412 -36.13 -61.45 -51.31
N LEU A 413 -35.22 -60.50 -51.53
CA LEU A 413 -35.03 -59.83 -52.81
C LEU A 413 -34.30 -60.72 -53.85
N LYS A 414 -33.88 -61.94 -53.49
CA LYS A 414 -33.09 -62.86 -54.34
C LYS A 414 -31.88 -62.17 -54.98
N GLN A 415 -31.26 -61.28 -54.23
CA GLN A 415 -29.95 -60.72 -54.58
C GLN A 415 -28.91 -61.65 -53.95
N ASP A 416 -28.66 -62.79 -54.61
CA ASP A 416 -27.42 -63.54 -54.43
C ASP A 416 -26.35 -62.95 -55.37
#